data_AF-A0A2N5IBV9-F1
#
_entry.id   AF-A0A2N5IBV9-F1
#
_cell.length_a   1.000
_cell.length_b   1.000
_cell.length_c   1.000
_cell.angle_alpha   90.00
_cell.angle_beta   90.00
_cell.angle_gamma   90.00
#
_symmetry.space_group_name_H-M   'P 1'
#
loop_
_entity.id
_entity.type
_entity.pdbx_description
1 polymer ?
#
loop_
_entity_poly.entity_id
_entity_poly.type
_entity_poly.pdbx_seq_one_letter_code
_entity_poly.pdbx_strand_id
1 'polypeptide(L)'
;MSTVITNGYKLKRKLSLDELQNFSMELRNKMDETSIRICERLVAERIADILDTFMVRGESEIKNKYGEKRIDLTSSLFSEAYWDLWKEHQKFKKGEICSDPDANFDCKVVFFPAKYKLLAMFFCYHEEYEKEWESIESVCKYEYYNHTDRPKKLSKKQWDKRKEIWKQVLPGFGSPALNGMEVNCVIHMPTAQALRKEEILKYLPSFDKRVEAQAKALLLQEKWDEWNTKEENKDQIRLIMKIERWIRSEEGQAELEKQKEMVAKIVKPTIEVADLQQTIELFSNIIID
;
A
#
# COMPACT_ATOMS: atom_id res chain seq x y z
N MET A 1 -11.84 -15.05 27.33
CA MET A 1 -11.58 -14.21 26.13
C MET A 1 -10.13 -13.80 26.09
N SER A 2 -9.48 -13.98 24.94
CA SER A 2 -8.16 -13.40 24.68
C SER A 2 -8.33 -11.90 24.45
N THR A 3 -7.49 -11.07 25.07
CA THR A 3 -7.41 -9.64 24.80
C THR A 3 -6.04 -9.40 24.20
N VAL A 4 -6.00 -8.80 23.02
CA VAL A 4 -4.77 -8.52 22.26
C VAL A 4 -4.85 -7.09 21.76
N ILE A 5 -3.90 -6.27 22.19
CA ILE A 5 -3.76 -4.86 21.86
C ILE A 5 -2.32 -4.66 21.43
N THR A 6 -2.06 -4.84 20.14
CA THR A 6 -0.74 -4.69 19.51
C THR A 6 -0.46 -3.27 19.05
N ASN A 7 -1.49 -2.48 18.82
CA ASN A 7 -1.39 -1.09 18.36
C ASN A 7 -1.71 -0.08 19.49
N GLY A 8 -1.39 -0.46 20.74
CA GLY A 8 -1.68 0.33 21.93
C GLY A 8 -0.51 1.23 22.34
N TYR A 9 -0.80 2.49 22.64
CA TYR A 9 0.16 3.53 22.98
C TYR A 9 -0.27 4.31 24.22
N LYS A 10 0.68 5.05 24.81
CA LYS A 10 0.43 6.07 25.82
C LYS A 10 1.19 7.34 25.46
N LEU A 11 0.63 8.49 25.84
CA LEU A 11 1.39 9.74 25.85
C LEU A 11 2.13 9.91 27.19
N LYS A 12 3.29 10.58 27.15
CA LYS A 12 4.13 10.88 28.33
C LYS A 12 3.40 11.69 29.39
N ARG A 13 2.48 12.58 28.98
CA ARG A 13 1.63 13.39 29.85
C ARG A 13 0.18 13.40 29.38
N LYS A 14 -0.72 13.86 30.25
CA LYS A 14 -2.07 14.25 29.84
C LYS A 14 -2.02 15.55 29.06
N LEU A 15 -2.91 15.67 28.09
CA LEU A 15 -3.14 16.89 27.34
C LEU A 15 -4.52 17.45 27.73
N SER A 16 -4.63 18.76 27.87
CA SER A 16 -5.93 19.43 27.83
C SER A 16 -6.59 19.24 26.46
N LEU A 17 -7.85 19.64 26.31
CA LEU A 17 -8.52 19.57 25.02
C LEU A 17 -7.80 20.44 23.97
N ASP A 18 -7.38 21.65 24.34
CA ASP A 18 -6.64 22.55 23.44
C ASP A 18 -5.27 21.98 23.07
N GLU A 19 -4.54 21.40 24.03
CA GLU A 19 -3.26 20.74 23.76
C GLU A 19 -3.43 19.52 22.87
N LEU A 20 -4.51 18.75 23.03
CA LEU A 20 -4.81 17.60 22.21
C LEU A 20 -5.22 18.00 20.79
N GLN A 21 -5.94 19.12 20.63
CA GLN A 21 -6.26 19.70 19.33
C GLN A 21 -4.98 20.13 18.61
N ASN A 22 -4.09 20.87 19.28
CA ASN A 22 -2.80 21.29 18.70
C ASN A 22 -1.94 20.09 18.33
N PHE A 23 -1.84 19.10 19.22
CA PHE A 23 -1.17 17.83 18.94
C PHE A 23 -1.75 17.13 17.71
N SER A 24 -3.08 17.10 17.58
CA SER A 24 -3.76 16.46 16.45
C SER A 24 -3.52 17.21 15.14
N MET A 25 -3.40 18.54 15.17
CA MET A 25 -3.05 19.34 13.99
C MET A 25 -1.62 19.09 13.53
N GLU A 26 -0.67 19.09 14.47
CA GLU A 26 0.74 18.75 14.16
C GLU A 26 0.87 17.33 13.60
N LEU A 27 0.12 16.38 14.19
CA LEU A 27 0.06 15.00 13.72
C LEU A 27 -0.47 14.92 12.28
N ARG A 28 -1.58 15.61 11.97
CA ARG A 28 -2.13 15.66 10.61
C ARG A 28 -1.14 16.19 9.60
N ASN A 29 -0.45 17.29 9.90
CA ASN A 29 0.55 17.84 8.97
C ASN A 29 1.67 16.83 8.65
N LYS A 30 2.19 16.13 9.66
CA LYS A 30 3.20 15.08 9.45
C LYS A 30 2.66 13.89 8.64
N MET A 31 1.43 13.50 8.93
CA MET A 31 0.78 12.38 8.25
C MET A 31 0.45 12.73 6.80
N ASP A 32 0.00 13.95 6.51
CA ASP A 32 -0.26 14.44 5.15
C ASP A 32 1.01 14.43 4.30
N GLU A 33 2.14 14.92 4.84
CA GLU A 33 3.44 14.83 4.14
C GLU A 33 3.85 13.38 3.84
N THR A 34 3.55 12.47 4.78
CA THR A 34 3.82 11.04 4.62
C THR A 34 2.89 10.41 3.60
N SER A 35 1.61 10.80 3.60
CA SER A 35 0.62 10.38 2.60
C SER A 35 1.04 10.78 1.20
N ILE A 36 1.56 12.00 1.02
CA ILE A 36 2.09 12.46 -0.26
C ILE A 36 3.20 11.52 -0.74
N ARG A 37 4.18 11.19 0.12
CA ARG A 37 5.27 10.27 -0.26
C ARG A 37 4.78 8.87 -0.61
N ILE A 38 3.84 8.32 0.16
CA ILE A 38 3.21 7.02 -0.14
C ILE A 38 2.50 7.08 -1.50
N CYS A 39 1.73 8.15 -1.75
CA CYS A 39 1.02 8.34 -3.00
C CYS A 39 1.98 8.50 -4.19
N GLU A 40 3.05 9.29 -4.04
CA GLU A 40 4.11 9.44 -5.05
C GLU A 40 4.74 8.06 -5.39
N ARG A 41 5.00 7.22 -4.39
CA ARG A 41 5.51 5.86 -4.60
C ARG A 41 4.53 4.96 -5.35
N LEU A 42 3.27 4.89 -4.90
CA LEU A 42 2.26 4.04 -5.52
C LEU A 42 1.92 4.49 -6.95
N VAL A 43 1.92 5.80 -7.21
CA VAL A 43 1.77 6.34 -8.57
C VAL A 43 2.96 5.98 -9.44
N ALA A 44 4.20 6.01 -8.91
CA ALA A 44 5.39 5.59 -9.66
C ALA A 44 5.32 4.11 -10.08
N GLU A 45 4.90 3.23 -9.17
CA GLU A 45 4.71 1.80 -9.44
C GLU A 45 3.68 1.58 -10.56
N ARG A 46 2.56 2.32 -10.52
CA ARG A 46 1.52 2.25 -11.55
C ARG A 46 1.96 2.84 -12.90
N ILE A 47 2.72 3.94 -12.90
CA ILE A 47 3.31 4.53 -14.10
C ILE A 47 4.15 3.49 -14.83
N ALA A 48 5.06 2.82 -14.11
CA ALA A 48 5.91 1.78 -14.68
C ALA A 48 5.07 0.61 -15.22
N ASP A 49 4.10 0.13 -14.44
CA ASP A 49 3.27 -1.01 -14.83
C ASP A 49 2.39 -0.73 -16.06
N ILE A 50 1.76 0.45 -16.13
CA ILE A 50 0.98 0.90 -17.28
C ILE A 50 1.89 1.02 -18.50
N LEU A 51 2.97 1.79 -18.42
CA LEU A 51 3.84 2.01 -19.58
C LEU A 51 4.44 0.72 -20.10
N ASP A 52 5.02 -0.11 -19.22
CA ASP A 52 5.73 -1.31 -19.65
C ASP A 52 4.76 -2.38 -20.14
N THR A 53 3.57 -2.49 -19.55
CA THR A 53 2.51 -3.37 -20.09
C THR A 53 2.08 -2.89 -21.47
N PHE A 54 1.96 -1.58 -21.70
CA PHE A 54 1.57 -1.04 -23.00
C PHE A 54 2.60 -1.41 -24.06
N MET A 55 3.88 -1.16 -23.78
CA MET A 55 4.97 -1.37 -24.72
C MET A 55 5.16 -2.85 -25.04
N VAL A 56 5.03 -3.74 -24.04
CA VAL A 56 5.32 -5.18 -24.21
C VAL A 56 4.11 -5.97 -24.70
N ARG A 57 2.90 -5.65 -24.22
CA ARG A 57 1.69 -6.47 -24.41
C ARG A 57 0.55 -5.73 -25.10
N GLY A 58 0.71 -4.44 -25.35
CA GLY A 58 -0.23 -3.63 -26.12
C GLY A 58 -1.45 -3.15 -25.33
N GLU A 59 -2.28 -2.37 -26.03
CA GLU A 59 -3.49 -1.74 -25.50
C GLU A 59 -4.51 -2.72 -24.91
N SER A 60 -4.73 -3.86 -25.59
CA SER A 60 -5.72 -4.85 -25.16
C SER A 60 -5.43 -5.38 -23.76
N GLU A 61 -4.15 -5.59 -23.44
CA GLU A 61 -3.74 -6.13 -22.16
C GLU A 61 -3.89 -5.10 -21.04
N ILE A 62 -3.59 -3.83 -21.31
CA ILE A 62 -3.86 -2.73 -20.37
C ILE A 62 -5.35 -2.64 -20.06
N LYS A 63 -6.19 -2.64 -21.09
CA LYS A 63 -7.64 -2.57 -20.92
C LYS A 63 -8.18 -3.78 -20.18
N ASN A 64 -7.63 -4.96 -20.38
CA ASN A 64 -8.00 -6.15 -19.60
C ASN A 64 -7.60 -6.00 -18.13
N LYS A 65 -6.35 -5.61 -17.86
CA LYS A 65 -5.78 -5.53 -16.51
C LYS A 65 -6.45 -4.48 -15.64
N TYR A 66 -6.68 -3.27 -16.17
CA TYR A 66 -7.26 -2.15 -15.40
C TYR A 66 -8.76 -1.97 -15.67
N GLY A 67 -9.30 -2.60 -16.71
CA GLY A 67 -10.69 -2.50 -17.16
C GLY A 67 -10.85 -1.49 -18.30
N GLU A 68 -11.59 -1.87 -19.35
CA GLU A 68 -11.76 -1.09 -20.59
C GLU A 68 -12.20 0.36 -20.38
N LYS A 69 -12.99 0.62 -19.34
CA LYS A 69 -13.50 1.96 -19.01
C LYS A 69 -12.57 2.77 -18.10
N ARG A 70 -11.45 2.19 -17.66
CA ARG A 70 -10.61 2.78 -16.62
C ARG A 70 -9.40 3.51 -17.15
N ILE A 71 -8.83 3.06 -18.26
CA ILE A 71 -7.67 3.69 -18.87
C ILE A 71 -8.06 4.42 -20.14
N ASP A 72 -7.81 5.72 -20.14
CA ASP A 72 -7.88 6.59 -21.31
C ASP A 72 -6.47 6.79 -21.86
N LEU A 73 -6.18 6.20 -23.02
CA LEU A 73 -4.85 6.29 -23.61
C LEU A 73 -4.54 7.71 -24.15
N THR A 74 -5.56 8.55 -24.30
CA THR A 74 -5.42 9.95 -24.70
C THR A 74 -5.06 10.87 -23.53
N SER A 75 -5.16 10.38 -22.29
CA SER A 75 -4.67 11.07 -21.10
C SER A 75 -3.17 10.90 -20.91
N SER A 76 -2.56 11.85 -20.20
CA SER A 76 -1.16 11.73 -19.79
C SER A 76 -0.95 10.51 -18.86
N LEU A 77 0.18 9.84 -18.97
CA LEU A 77 0.54 8.68 -18.14
C LEU A 77 0.40 8.93 -16.63
N PHE A 78 0.81 10.12 -16.15
CA PHE A 78 0.62 10.52 -14.74
C PHE A 78 -0.85 10.54 -14.31
N SER A 79 -1.70 11.16 -15.13
CA SER A 79 -3.14 11.29 -14.83
C SER A 79 -3.79 9.92 -14.73
N GLU A 80 -3.48 9.01 -15.66
CA GLU A 80 -4.05 7.65 -15.64
C GLU A 80 -3.61 6.86 -14.41
N ALA A 81 -2.32 6.86 -14.08
CA ALA A 81 -1.81 6.20 -12.88
C ALA A 81 -2.44 6.76 -11.59
N TYR A 82 -2.56 8.09 -11.49
CA TYR A 82 -3.21 8.73 -10.35
C TYR A 82 -4.71 8.38 -10.25
N TRP A 83 -5.44 8.47 -11.36
CA TRP A 83 -6.89 8.21 -11.36
C TRP A 83 -7.22 6.75 -11.09
N ASP A 84 -6.40 5.82 -11.57
CA ASP A 84 -6.53 4.42 -11.22
C ASP A 84 -6.34 4.22 -9.70
N LEU A 85 -5.34 4.89 -9.08
CA LEU A 85 -5.10 4.80 -7.63
C LEU A 85 -6.25 5.40 -6.83
N TRP A 86 -6.73 6.54 -7.27
CA TRP A 86 -7.89 7.19 -6.68
C TRP A 86 -9.15 6.33 -6.76
N LYS A 87 -9.40 5.65 -7.90
CA LYS A 87 -10.54 4.73 -8.05
C LYS A 87 -10.46 3.56 -7.06
N GLU A 88 -9.29 2.94 -6.92
CA GLU A 88 -9.09 1.86 -5.92
C GLU A 88 -9.28 2.38 -4.49
N HIS A 89 -8.79 3.59 -4.16
CA HIS A 89 -9.04 4.22 -2.87
C HIS A 89 -10.55 4.45 -2.60
N GLN A 90 -11.30 4.88 -3.61
CA GLN A 90 -12.76 5.07 -3.47
C GLN A 90 -13.50 3.76 -3.20
N LYS A 91 -13.04 2.64 -3.77
CA LYS A 91 -13.63 1.32 -3.45
C LYS A 91 -13.46 0.96 -1.99
N PHE A 92 -12.28 1.21 -1.41
CA PHE A 92 -12.08 1.00 0.03
C PHE A 92 -13.05 1.80 0.87
N LYS A 93 -13.23 3.09 0.55
CA LYS A 93 -14.17 3.95 1.27
C LYS A 93 -15.62 3.44 1.21
N LYS A 94 -15.98 2.69 0.16
CA LYS A 94 -17.29 2.07 -0.02
C LYS A 94 -17.40 0.65 0.52
N GLY A 95 -16.30 0.05 1.00
CA GLY A 95 -16.26 -1.35 1.41
C GLY A 95 -16.41 -2.34 0.25
N GLU A 96 -16.09 -1.91 -0.97
CA GLU A 96 -16.09 -2.75 -2.16
C GLU A 96 -14.81 -3.60 -2.22
N ILE A 97 -14.84 -4.69 -3.00
CA ILE A 97 -13.64 -5.48 -3.25
C ILE A 97 -12.64 -4.64 -4.03
N CYS A 98 -11.47 -4.43 -3.43
CA CYS A 98 -10.36 -3.73 -4.03
C CYS A 98 -9.29 -4.73 -4.49
N SER A 99 -8.66 -4.44 -5.63
CA SER A 99 -7.56 -5.25 -6.15
C SER A 99 -6.21 -4.88 -5.56
N ASP A 100 -6.08 -3.67 -5.00
CA ASP A 100 -4.83 -3.13 -4.47
C ASP A 100 -4.98 -2.66 -3.01
N PRO A 101 -4.67 -3.49 -2.00
CA PRO A 101 -4.75 -3.12 -0.58
C PRO A 101 -3.94 -1.88 -0.20
N ASP A 102 -2.89 -1.53 -0.95
CA ASP A 102 -2.05 -0.39 -0.66
C ASP A 102 -2.71 0.95 -1.06
N ALA A 103 -3.84 0.93 -1.76
CA ALA A 103 -4.64 2.14 -2.01
C ALA A 103 -5.40 2.64 -0.76
N ASN A 104 -5.21 2.03 0.41
CA ASN A 104 -5.88 2.42 1.64
C ASN A 104 -5.05 3.42 2.48
N PHE A 105 -5.33 4.71 2.28
CA PHE A 105 -4.69 5.79 3.02
C PHE A 105 -5.27 6.03 4.42
N ASP A 106 -6.19 5.19 4.92
CA ASP A 106 -6.81 5.39 6.23
C ASP A 106 -5.77 5.34 7.34
N CYS A 107 -5.69 6.45 8.08
CA CYS A 107 -4.83 6.58 9.25
C CYS A 107 -5.58 7.35 10.32
N LYS A 108 -5.77 6.72 11.49
CA LYS A 108 -6.51 7.32 12.60
C LYS A 108 -5.96 6.89 13.95
N VAL A 109 -6.21 7.72 14.94
CA VAL A 109 -5.88 7.45 16.32
C VAL A 109 -7.12 7.61 17.18
N VAL A 110 -7.32 6.70 18.13
CA VAL A 110 -8.38 6.82 19.14
C VAL A 110 -7.73 7.07 20.49
N PHE A 111 -8.03 8.22 21.09
CA PHE A 111 -7.51 8.61 22.40
C PHE A 111 -8.47 8.23 23.52
N PHE A 112 -7.93 7.66 24.59
CA PHE A 112 -8.68 7.26 25.77
C PHE A 112 -8.17 7.98 27.02
N PRO A 113 -8.98 8.86 27.64
CA PRO A 113 -8.61 9.49 28.90
C PRO A 113 -8.60 8.45 30.02
N ALA A 114 -7.44 8.23 30.65
CA ALA A 114 -7.31 7.41 31.86
C ALA A 114 -6.92 8.29 33.06
N LYS A 115 -6.99 7.76 34.30
CA LYS A 115 -6.83 8.56 35.52
C LYS A 115 -5.54 9.41 35.58
N TYR A 116 -4.42 8.89 35.09
CA TYR A 116 -3.11 9.58 35.14
C TYR A 116 -2.34 9.57 33.80
N LYS A 117 -3.00 9.21 32.70
CA LYS A 117 -2.38 9.14 31.36
C LYS A 117 -3.42 9.31 30.27
N LEU A 118 -2.97 9.65 29.07
CA LEU A 118 -3.76 9.51 27.85
C LEU A 118 -3.27 8.25 27.13
N LEU A 119 -4.17 7.28 26.93
CA LEU A 119 -3.88 6.13 26.08
C LEU A 119 -4.29 6.45 24.65
N ALA A 120 -3.72 5.72 23.70
CA ALA A 120 -4.08 5.82 22.30
C ALA A 120 -4.07 4.43 21.66
N MET A 121 -4.93 4.21 20.67
CA MET A 121 -4.80 3.12 19.72
C MET A 121 -4.61 3.72 18.33
N PHE A 122 -3.55 3.34 17.64
CA PHE A 122 -3.20 3.85 16.32
C PHE A 122 -3.58 2.82 15.25
N PHE A 123 -4.30 3.24 14.22
CA PHE A 123 -4.78 2.36 13.15
C PHE A 123 -4.33 2.95 11.82
N CYS A 124 -3.54 2.18 11.09
CA CYS A 124 -3.01 2.55 9.78
C CYS A 124 -2.81 1.29 8.91
N TYR A 125 -2.75 1.48 7.60
CA TYR A 125 -2.42 0.41 6.64
C TYR A 125 -0.96 0.45 6.18
N HIS A 126 -0.34 1.63 6.25
CA HIS A 126 1.05 1.84 5.84
C HIS A 126 1.99 1.89 7.05
N GLU A 127 3.10 1.16 6.98
CA GLU A 127 4.13 1.11 8.03
C GLU A 127 4.80 2.49 8.22
N GLU A 128 4.87 3.28 7.15
CA GLU A 128 5.40 4.65 7.17
C GLU A 128 4.62 5.54 8.14
N TYR A 129 3.30 5.40 8.23
CA TYR A 129 2.50 6.13 9.24
C TYR A 129 2.82 5.67 10.66
N GLU A 130 3.03 4.37 10.89
CA GLU A 130 3.39 3.86 12.21
C GLU A 130 4.77 4.39 12.64
N LYS A 131 5.74 4.41 11.72
CA LYS A 131 7.07 5.00 11.95
C LYS A 131 6.99 6.47 12.34
N GLU A 132 6.18 7.26 11.63
CA GLU A 132 5.97 8.68 11.93
C GLU A 132 5.29 8.88 13.28
N TRP A 133 4.27 8.09 13.60
CA TRP A 133 3.61 8.10 14.91
C TRP A 133 4.57 7.77 16.06
N GLU A 134 5.39 6.73 15.88
CA GLU A 134 6.37 6.29 16.87
C GLU A 134 7.56 7.24 17.00
N SER A 135 7.84 8.06 15.99
CA SER A 135 8.89 9.08 16.04
C SER A 135 8.57 10.23 17.01
N ILE A 136 7.30 10.42 17.35
CA ILE A 136 6.86 11.50 18.22
C ILE A 136 7.35 11.23 19.65
N GLU A 137 8.21 12.10 20.16
CA GLU A 137 8.86 11.91 21.46
C GLU A 137 7.87 11.64 22.61
N SER A 138 6.69 12.23 22.56
CA SER A 138 5.66 12.08 23.59
C SER A 138 4.91 10.74 23.53
N VAL A 139 5.04 9.98 22.43
CA VAL A 139 4.37 8.70 22.19
C VAL A 139 5.24 7.55 22.69
N CYS A 140 4.63 6.57 23.34
CA CYS A 140 5.31 5.36 23.83
C CYS A 140 4.44 4.13 23.66
N LYS A 141 5.01 3.02 23.18
CA LYS A 141 4.31 1.72 23.12
C LYS A 141 3.76 1.31 24.49
N TYR A 142 2.49 0.93 24.49
CA TYR A 142 1.73 0.53 25.68
C TYR A 142 0.77 -0.63 25.40
N GLU A 143 1.26 -1.58 24.62
CA GLU A 143 0.59 -2.83 24.25
C GLU A 143 0.20 -3.68 25.47
N TYR A 144 -0.77 -4.56 25.24
CA TYR A 144 -1.20 -5.59 26.19
C TYR A 144 -1.73 -6.83 25.47
N TYR A 145 -1.36 -8.01 25.93
CA TYR A 145 -1.89 -9.29 25.46
C TYR A 145 -1.87 -10.34 26.58
N ASN A 146 -2.84 -11.26 26.60
CA ASN A 146 -3.01 -12.23 27.69
C ASN A 146 -2.76 -13.71 27.31
N HIS A 147 -2.43 -13.99 26.05
CA HIS A 147 -2.27 -15.36 25.54
C HIS A 147 -0.80 -15.77 25.32
N THR A 148 0.14 -14.86 25.52
CA THR A 148 1.60 -15.08 25.41
C THR A 148 2.33 -14.48 26.60
N ASP A 149 3.60 -14.87 26.76
CA ASP A 149 4.45 -14.36 27.84
C ASP A 149 4.58 -12.83 27.79
N ARG A 150 4.47 -12.20 28.97
CA ARG A 150 4.71 -10.77 29.13
C ARG A 150 6.09 -10.40 28.57
N PRO A 151 6.29 -9.16 28.07
CA PRO A 151 7.62 -8.69 27.71
C PRO A 151 8.61 -8.84 28.86
N LYS A 152 9.80 -9.40 28.60
CA LYS A 152 10.83 -9.67 29.63
C LYS A 152 11.18 -8.42 30.46
N LYS A 153 11.14 -7.24 29.83
CA LYS A 153 11.45 -5.93 30.44
C LYS A 153 10.38 -5.39 31.40
N LEU A 154 9.16 -5.98 31.43
CA LEU A 154 8.06 -5.50 32.28
C LEU A 154 7.78 -6.45 33.42
N SER A 155 7.80 -5.98 34.66
CA SER A 155 7.37 -6.81 35.80
C SER A 155 5.91 -7.26 35.68
N LYS A 156 5.56 -8.38 36.31
CA LYS A 156 4.16 -8.88 36.37
C LYS A 156 3.20 -7.79 36.87
N LYS A 157 3.57 -7.09 37.94
CA LYS A 157 2.77 -5.98 38.50
C LYS A 157 2.51 -4.86 37.49
N GLN A 158 3.51 -4.47 36.70
CA GLN A 158 3.34 -3.48 35.64
C GLN A 158 2.43 -3.99 34.51
N TRP A 159 2.58 -5.26 34.12
CA TRP A 159 1.75 -5.89 33.09
C TRP A 159 0.28 -6.00 33.50
N ASP A 160 0.02 -6.49 34.71
CA ASP A 160 -1.32 -6.54 35.30
C ASP A 160 -1.92 -5.13 35.41
N LYS A 161 -1.10 -4.12 35.74
CA LYS A 161 -1.58 -2.74 35.73
C LYS A 161 -1.96 -2.25 34.33
N ARG A 162 -1.29 -2.71 33.26
CA ARG A 162 -1.71 -2.40 31.88
C ARG A 162 -3.05 -3.02 31.55
N LYS A 163 -3.24 -4.30 31.88
CA LYS A 163 -4.51 -5.03 31.71
C LYS A 163 -5.68 -4.25 32.29
N GLU A 164 -5.56 -3.85 33.55
CA GLU A 164 -6.65 -3.19 34.26
C GLU A 164 -6.94 -1.79 33.70
N ILE A 165 -5.92 -1.06 33.24
CA ILE A 165 -6.15 0.23 32.58
C ILE A 165 -6.85 0.02 31.22
N TRP A 166 -6.40 -0.93 30.41
CA TRP A 166 -7.05 -1.21 29.11
C TRP A 166 -8.49 -1.67 29.27
N LYS A 167 -8.78 -2.55 30.23
CA LYS A 167 -10.15 -2.95 30.58
C LYS A 167 -11.03 -1.77 31.01
N GLN A 168 -10.44 -0.79 31.72
CA GLN A 168 -11.17 0.40 32.16
C GLN A 168 -11.60 1.27 30.96
N VAL A 169 -10.71 1.45 29.98
CA VAL A 169 -10.99 2.33 28.83
C VAL A 169 -11.66 1.61 27.66
N LEU A 170 -11.68 0.28 27.66
CA LEU A 170 -12.38 -0.55 26.67
C LEU A 170 -13.30 -1.54 27.40
N PRO A 171 -14.39 -1.05 28.03
CA PRO A 171 -15.34 -1.92 28.72
C PRO A 171 -16.14 -2.77 27.74
N GLY A 172 -15.77 -4.05 27.61
CA GLY A 172 -16.59 -5.06 26.92
C GLY A 172 -16.33 -5.17 25.41
N PHE A 173 -17.39 -5.48 24.67
CA PHE A 173 -17.36 -5.69 23.22
C PHE A 173 -17.80 -4.40 22.51
N GLY A 174 -16.99 -3.92 21.58
CA GLY A 174 -17.34 -2.74 20.79
C GLY A 174 -16.14 -2.19 20.04
N SER A 175 -16.41 -1.31 19.07
CA SER A 175 -15.35 -0.58 18.38
C SER A 175 -14.61 0.33 19.37
N PRO A 176 -13.26 0.38 19.34
CA PRO A 176 -12.49 1.33 20.15
C PRO A 176 -12.98 2.78 20.02
N ALA A 177 -13.49 3.16 18.86
CA ALA A 177 -14.08 4.49 18.60
C ALA A 177 -15.31 4.82 19.47
N LEU A 178 -16.00 3.83 20.04
CA LEU A 178 -17.14 4.06 20.95
C LEU A 178 -16.71 4.47 22.36
N ASN A 179 -15.44 4.25 22.72
CA ASN A 179 -14.94 4.43 24.08
C ASN A 179 -13.89 5.54 24.20
N GLY A 180 -13.57 6.21 23.09
CA GLY A 180 -12.52 7.23 23.03
C GLY A 180 -12.83 8.31 22.01
N MET A 181 -11.92 9.29 21.93
CA MET A 181 -11.99 10.36 20.94
C MET A 181 -11.19 9.96 19.70
N GLU A 182 -11.88 9.78 18.58
CA GLU A 182 -11.24 9.47 17.30
C GLU A 182 -10.73 10.73 16.62
N VAL A 183 -9.50 10.66 16.11
CA VAL A 183 -8.87 11.68 15.27
C VAL A 183 -8.43 11.01 13.98
N ASN A 184 -9.06 11.40 12.88
CA ASN A 184 -8.56 11.09 11.54
C ASN A 184 -7.29 11.90 11.31
N CYS A 185 -6.19 11.18 11.10
CA CYS A 185 -4.86 11.74 10.87
C CYS A 185 -4.65 12.03 9.38
N VAL A 186 -5.26 11.21 8.52
CA VAL A 186 -5.33 11.42 7.07
C VAL A 186 -6.82 11.38 6.69
N ILE A 187 -7.31 12.47 6.10
CA ILE A 187 -8.74 12.61 5.80
C ILE A 187 -9.03 12.10 4.37
N HIS A 188 -8.12 12.37 3.45
CA HIS A 188 -8.26 12.07 2.03
C HIS A 188 -6.93 11.58 1.46
N MET A 189 -6.99 10.77 0.40
CA MET A 189 -5.85 10.55 -0.47
C MET A 189 -5.30 11.92 -0.98
N PRO A 190 -3.98 12.12 -1.04
CA PRO A 190 -3.40 13.34 -1.59
C PRO A 190 -3.93 13.64 -2.99
N THR A 191 -4.17 14.91 -3.28
CA THR A 191 -4.64 15.33 -4.60
C THR A 191 -3.53 15.26 -5.64
N ALA A 192 -3.88 15.14 -6.91
CA ALA A 192 -2.90 15.14 -8.01
C ALA A 192 -1.99 16.37 -7.99
N GLN A 193 -2.50 17.53 -7.56
CA GLN A 193 -1.73 18.78 -7.47
C GLN A 193 -0.68 18.77 -6.34
N ALA A 194 -0.87 17.93 -5.31
CA ALA A 194 0.08 17.80 -4.21
C ALA A 194 1.29 16.93 -4.58
N LEU A 195 1.19 16.10 -5.62
CA LEU A 195 2.25 15.20 -6.04
C LEU A 195 3.27 15.91 -6.92
N ARG A 196 4.55 15.64 -6.69
CA ARG A 196 5.64 16.21 -7.48
C ARG A 196 6.19 15.16 -8.42
N LYS A 197 6.16 15.45 -9.73
CA LYS A 197 6.59 14.52 -10.77
C LYS A 197 8.05 14.11 -10.60
N GLU A 198 8.90 15.04 -10.19
CA GLU A 198 10.32 14.83 -9.93
C GLU A 198 10.55 13.86 -8.75
N GLU A 199 9.67 13.88 -7.75
CA GLU A 199 9.74 12.95 -6.61
C GLU A 199 9.20 11.57 -6.98
N ILE A 200 8.14 11.49 -7.79
CA ILE A 200 7.61 10.23 -8.32
C ILE A 200 8.71 9.43 -9.03
N LEU A 201 9.55 10.09 -9.83
CA LEU A 201 10.63 9.41 -10.55
C LEU A 201 11.65 8.72 -9.62
N LYS A 202 11.81 9.20 -8.37
CA LYS A 202 12.71 8.59 -7.39
C LYS A 202 12.21 7.24 -6.88
N TYR A 203 10.90 7.01 -6.99
CA TYR A 203 10.24 5.78 -6.56
C TYR A 203 10.02 4.78 -7.70
N LEU A 204 10.39 5.13 -8.94
CA LEU A 204 10.26 4.20 -10.05
C LEU A 204 11.05 2.91 -9.77
N PRO A 205 10.46 1.73 -10.05
CA PRO A 205 11.21 0.49 -10.04
C PRO A 205 12.39 0.57 -11.02
N SER A 206 13.52 -0.03 -10.66
CA SER A 206 14.69 -0.07 -11.53
C SER A 206 14.37 -0.76 -12.85
N PHE A 207 15.13 -0.43 -13.91
CA PHE A 207 14.98 -1.06 -15.22
C PHE A 207 14.94 -2.59 -15.14
N ASP A 208 15.90 -3.20 -14.44
CA ASP A 208 15.95 -4.66 -14.29
C ASP A 208 14.70 -5.25 -13.62
N LYS A 209 14.17 -4.57 -12.59
CA LYS A 209 12.92 -5.00 -11.92
C LYS A 209 11.72 -4.91 -12.84
N ARG A 210 11.64 -3.86 -13.65
CA ARG A 210 10.56 -3.66 -14.63
C ARG A 210 10.60 -4.73 -15.74
N VAL A 211 11.80 -4.98 -16.28
CA VAL A 211 12.04 -6.05 -17.27
C VAL A 211 11.68 -7.42 -16.69
N GLU A 212 12.14 -7.72 -15.47
CA GLU A 212 11.83 -8.98 -14.80
C GLU A 212 10.32 -9.15 -14.56
N ALA A 213 9.62 -8.09 -14.14
CA ALA A 213 8.18 -8.13 -13.92
C ALA A 213 7.40 -8.43 -15.20
N GLN A 214 7.72 -7.76 -16.31
CA GLN A 214 7.04 -8.02 -17.59
C GLN A 214 7.41 -9.39 -18.17
N ALA A 215 8.67 -9.83 -18.07
CA ALA A 215 9.09 -11.15 -18.53
C ALA A 215 8.36 -12.27 -17.76
N LYS A 216 8.20 -12.12 -16.43
CA LYS A 216 7.40 -13.05 -15.62
C LYS A 216 5.93 -13.05 -16.03
N ALA A 217 5.35 -11.88 -16.31
CA ALA A 217 3.95 -11.77 -16.73
C ALA A 217 3.71 -12.49 -18.08
N LEU A 218 4.61 -12.33 -19.05
CA LEU A 218 4.56 -13.05 -20.32
C LEU A 218 4.65 -14.57 -20.14
N LEU A 219 5.60 -15.05 -19.33
CA LEU A 219 5.72 -16.49 -19.06
C LEU A 219 4.50 -17.07 -18.35
N LEU A 220 3.96 -16.32 -17.39
CA LEU A 220 2.76 -16.74 -16.68
C LEU A 220 1.60 -16.90 -17.66
N GLN A 221 1.42 -15.95 -18.58
CA GLN A 221 0.40 -15.99 -19.62
C GLN A 221 0.63 -17.15 -20.60
N GLU A 222 1.84 -17.33 -21.11
CA GLU A 222 2.18 -18.41 -22.04
C GLU A 222 1.89 -19.79 -21.42
N LYS A 223 2.35 -20.02 -20.18
CA LYS A 223 2.12 -21.29 -19.48
C LYS A 223 0.68 -21.47 -19.05
N TRP A 224 -0.02 -20.38 -18.73
CA TRP A 224 -1.45 -20.42 -18.50
C TRP A 224 -2.16 -20.93 -19.76
N ASP A 225 -1.92 -20.34 -20.92
CA ASP A 225 -2.56 -20.74 -22.18
C ASP A 225 -2.18 -22.18 -22.58
N GLU A 226 -0.91 -22.56 -22.39
CA GLU A 226 -0.41 -23.90 -22.71
C GLU A 226 -1.02 -25.00 -21.82
N TRP A 227 -1.20 -24.73 -20.51
CA TRP A 227 -1.59 -25.75 -19.53
C TRP A 227 -3.08 -25.73 -19.23
N ASN A 228 -3.74 -24.58 -19.34
CA ASN A 228 -5.19 -24.45 -19.19
C ASN A 228 -5.94 -25.10 -20.37
N THR A 229 -5.30 -25.25 -21.52
CA THR A 229 -5.86 -26.00 -22.66
C THR A 229 -5.72 -27.52 -22.52
N LYS A 230 -4.77 -27.99 -21.68
CA LYS A 230 -4.47 -29.42 -21.49
C LYS A 230 -5.18 -30.03 -20.28
N GLU A 231 -5.45 -29.25 -19.25
CA GLU A 231 -6.18 -29.68 -18.06
C GLU A 231 -7.59 -29.07 -18.10
N GLU A 232 -8.66 -29.86 -17.93
CA GLU A 232 -10.01 -29.36 -17.57
C GLU A 232 -9.97 -28.81 -16.12
N ASN A 233 -9.10 -27.83 -15.88
CA ASN A 233 -8.72 -27.39 -14.55
C ASN A 233 -9.75 -26.41 -14.02
N LYS A 234 -10.68 -26.92 -13.21
CA LYS A 234 -11.62 -26.10 -12.45
C LYS A 234 -10.93 -25.28 -11.35
N ASP A 235 -9.66 -25.57 -11.03
CA ASP A 235 -8.92 -24.91 -9.96
C ASP A 235 -7.78 -24.03 -10.52
N GLN A 236 -8.15 -22.80 -10.88
CA GLN A 236 -7.26 -21.77 -11.40
C GLN A 236 -6.08 -21.44 -10.46
N ILE A 237 -6.31 -21.47 -9.14
CA ILE A 237 -5.29 -21.13 -8.14
C ILE A 237 -4.17 -22.18 -8.16
N ARG A 238 -4.54 -23.46 -8.20
CA ARG A 238 -3.53 -24.54 -8.30
C ARG A 238 -2.70 -24.44 -9.55
N LEU A 239 -3.30 -24.06 -10.68
CA LEU A 239 -2.58 -23.88 -11.92
C LEU A 239 -1.56 -22.73 -11.81
N ILE A 240 -1.94 -21.57 -11.28
CA ILE A 240 -1.02 -20.45 -11.04
C ILE A 240 0.14 -20.89 -10.15
N MET A 241 -0.14 -21.56 -9.02
CA MET A 241 0.91 -22.05 -8.12
C MET A 241 1.86 -23.05 -8.79
N LYS A 242 1.35 -23.89 -9.71
CA LYS A 242 2.16 -24.84 -10.49
C LYS A 242 3.07 -24.09 -11.45
N ILE A 243 2.56 -23.08 -12.15
CA ILE A 243 3.33 -22.23 -13.07
C ILE A 243 4.41 -21.47 -12.29
N GLU A 244 4.07 -20.83 -11.16
CA GLU A 244 5.05 -20.13 -10.33
C GLU A 244 6.15 -21.05 -9.81
N ARG A 245 5.81 -22.29 -9.44
CA ARG A 245 6.81 -23.29 -9.03
C ARG A 245 7.72 -23.67 -10.20
N TRP A 246 7.18 -23.82 -11.39
CA TRP A 246 7.97 -24.09 -12.60
C TRP A 246 8.88 -22.92 -12.95
N ILE A 247 8.42 -21.67 -12.88
CA ILE A 247 9.25 -20.47 -13.11
C ILE A 247 10.47 -20.47 -12.18
N ARG A 248 10.35 -20.99 -10.95
CA ARG A 248 11.47 -21.12 -9.99
C ARG A 248 12.41 -22.30 -10.23
N SER A 249 12.09 -23.20 -11.16
CA SER A 249 12.98 -24.32 -11.54
C SER A 249 14.12 -23.85 -12.44
N GLU A 250 15.15 -24.68 -12.64
CA GLU A 250 16.26 -24.37 -13.56
C GLU A 250 15.77 -24.09 -14.99
N GLU A 251 14.82 -24.89 -15.48
CA GLU A 251 14.20 -24.69 -16.79
C GLU A 251 13.44 -23.37 -16.87
N GLY A 252 12.59 -23.08 -15.86
CA GLY A 252 11.81 -21.85 -15.82
C GLY A 252 12.66 -20.59 -15.67
N GLN A 253 13.78 -20.66 -14.93
CA GLN A 253 14.73 -19.56 -14.83
C GLN A 253 15.48 -19.34 -16.14
N ALA A 254 15.87 -20.40 -16.84
CA ALA A 254 16.52 -20.28 -18.16
C ALA A 254 15.59 -19.61 -19.18
N GLU A 255 14.29 -19.93 -19.16
CA GLU A 255 13.32 -19.28 -20.03
C GLU A 255 13.01 -17.84 -19.59
N LEU A 256 12.98 -17.58 -18.28
CA LEU A 256 12.84 -16.22 -17.76
C LEU A 256 13.96 -15.29 -18.22
N GLU A 257 15.21 -15.76 -18.24
CA GLU A 257 16.33 -14.94 -18.73
C GLU A 257 16.20 -14.62 -20.23
N LYS A 258 15.78 -15.58 -21.07
CA LYS A 258 15.50 -15.30 -22.50
C LYS A 258 14.40 -14.26 -22.66
N GLN A 259 13.33 -14.36 -21.88
CA GLN A 259 12.24 -13.40 -21.91
C GLN A 259 12.68 -12.02 -21.44
N LYS A 260 13.54 -11.95 -20.41
CA LYS A 260 14.15 -10.69 -19.97
C LYS A 260 14.98 -10.05 -21.08
N GLU A 261 15.78 -10.81 -21.82
CA GLU A 261 16.54 -10.29 -22.97
C GLU A 261 15.64 -9.72 -24.08
N MET A 262 14.48 -10.35 -24.33
CA MET A 262 13.49 -9.85 -25.29
C MET A 262 12.81 -8.57 -24.78
N VAL A 263 12.31 -8.59 -23.55
CA VAL A 263 11.61 -7.47 -22.91
C VAL A 263 12.53 -6.25 -22.74
N ALA A 264 13.81 -6.45 -22.42
CA ALA A 264 14.78 -5.36 -22.28
C ALA A 264 14.99 -4.53 -23.56
N LYS A 265 14.68 -5.10 -24.74
CA LYS A 265 14.75 -4.39 -26.02
C LYS A 265 13.51 -3.52 -26.27
N ILE A 266 12.42 -3.77 -25.55
CA ILE A 266 11.13 -3.10 -25.72
C ILE A 266 10.92 -2.03 -24.65
N VAL A 267 11.18 -2.38 -23.38
CA VAL A 267 10.95 -1.47 -22.24
C VAL A 267 11.88 -0.26 -22.33
N LYS A 268 11.31 0.94 -22.18
CA LYS A 268 12.09 2.18 -22.15
C LYS A 268 13.11 2.15 -20.99
N PRO A 269 14.43 2.33 -21.21
CA PRO A 269 15.44 2.22 -20.15
C PRO A 269 15.25 3.21 -18.99
N THR A 270 14.84 4.44 -19.30
CA THR A 270 14.67 5.53 -18.32
C THR A 270 13.35 6.24 -18.60
N ILE A 271 12.56 6.49 -17.56
CA ILE A 271 11.35 7.29 -17.62
C ILE A 271 11.68 8.68 -17.09
N GLU A 272 11.34 9.72 -17.85
CA GLU A 272 11.60 11.12 -17.52
C GLU A 272 10.31 11.88 -17.21
N VAL A 273 10.42 13.10 -16.68
CA VAL A 273 9.24 13.94 -16.37
C VAL A 273 8.41 14.22 -17.62
N ALA A 274 9.04 14.34 -18.79
CA ALA A 274 8.36 14.53 -20.06
C ALA A 274 7.45 13.33 -20.41
N ASP A 275 7.89 12.11 -20.11
CA ASP A 275 7.11 10.89 -20.36
C ASP A 275 5.83 10.86 -19.53
N LEU A 276 5.88 11.38 -18.30
CA LEU A 276 4.71 11.45 -17.42
C LEU A 276 3.60 12.36 -17.96
N GLN A 277 3.96 13.30 -18.84
CA GLN A 277 3.07 14.27 -19.46
C GLN A 277 2.56 13.81 -20.83
N GLN A 278 3.23 12.85 -21.45
CA GLN A 278 2.83 12.30 -22.73
C GLN A 278 1.61 11.40 -22.58
N THR A 279 0.79 11.38 -23.64
CA THR A 279 -0.31 10.43 -23.75
C THR A 279 0.24 9.03 -23.97
N ILE A 280 -0.49 8.02 -23.49
CA ILE A 280 -0.02 6.62 -23.56
C ILE A 280 0.13 6.18 -25.02
N GLU A 281 -0.76 6.63 -25.91
CA GLU A 281 -0.71 6.30 -27.34
C GLU A 281 0.59 6.72 -28.02
N LEU A 282 1.22 7.82 -27.58
CA LEU A 282 2.45 8.31 -28.21
C LEU A 282 3.64 7.34 -28.05
N PHE A 283 3.60 6.45 -27.05
CA PHE A 283 4.63 5.42 -26.88
C PHE A 283 4.55 4.29 -27.91
N SER A 284 3.42 4.14 -28.62
CA SER A 284 3.26 3.12 -29.67
C SER A 284 4.12 3.41 -30.91
N ASN A 285 4.41 4.69 -31.17
CA ASN A 285 5.16 5.14 -32.34
C ASN A 285 6.68 4.97 -32.22
N ILE A 286 7.19 4.64 -31.03
CA ILE A 286 8.64 4.55 -30.77
C ILE A 286 9.22 3.17 -31.15
N ILE A 287 8.36 2.16 -31.34
CA ILE A 287 8.78 0.75 -31.48
C ILE A 287 8.99 0.33 -32.95
N ILE A 288 8.73 1.21 -33.94
CA ILE A 288 8.71 0.84 -35.39
C ILE A 288 9.90 1.40 -36.21
N ASP A 289 10.91 2.03 -35.60
CA ASP A 289 12.13 2.46 -36.32
C ASP A 289 13.37 1.60 -36.00
#